data_AF-A0A1Y5GPN6-F1
#
_entry.id   AF-A0A1Y5GPN6-F1
#
_cell.length_a   1.000
_cell.length_b   1.000
_cell.length_c   1.000
_cell.angle_alpha   90.00
_cell.angle_beta   90.00
_cell.angle_gamma   90.00
#
_symmetry.space_group_name_H-M   'P 1'
#
loop_
_entity.id
_entity.type
_entity.pdbx_description
1 polymer ?
#
loop_
_entity_poly.entity_id
_entity_poly.type
_entity_poly.pdbx_seq_one_letter_code
_entity_poly.pdbx_strand_id
1 'polypeptide(L)'
;MEESNILMALITLGVGGAIGYFAGRSSPSLDNNSQEQQVDELKKEIVLYKDSVASHFQQTATMINEMNDSYKSVVQHLAQGSQDLCDPGTAEDVENTLTAKSESASTDGQQPETDTTAIEPPRDYAPKQPDEIGALSENYGLTANKADTQEEETVIPPFAATPKV
;
A
#
# COMPACT_ATOMS: atom_id res chain seq x y z
N MET A 1 42.47 27.05 50.19
CA MET A 1 42.04 26.66 48.83
C MET A 1 40.73 25.89 48.85
N GLU A 2 40.47 25.07 49.88
CA GLU A 2 39.24 24.26 50.01
C GLU A 2 37.96 25.10 50.18
N GLU A 3 37.97 26.16 51.00
CA GLU A 3 36.82 27.06 51.22
C GLU A 3 36.31 27.74 49.93
N SER A 4 37.24 28.14 49.04
CA SER A 4 36.88 28.78 47.76
C SER A 4 36.24 27.80 46.77
N ASN A 5 36.61 26.52 46.83
CA ASN A 5 36.06 25.49 45.96
C ASN A 5 34.63 25.12 46.38
N ILE A 6 34.38 25.08 47.70
CA ILE A 6 33.05 24.85 48.27
C ILE A 6 32.11 25.99 47.88
N LEU A 7 32.57 27.25 47.93
CA LEU A 7 31.78 28.41 47.51
C LEU A 7 31.40 28.34 46.02
N MET A 8 32.35 27.98 45.14
CA MET A 8 32.09 27.86 43.69
C MET A 8 31.14 26.69 43.37
N ALA A 9 31.22 25.57 44.12
CA ALA A 9 30.30 24.46 43.98
C ALA A 9 28.85 24.85 44.34
N LEU A 10 28.67 25.63 45.41
CA LEU A 10 27.34 26.10 45.82
C LEU A 10 26.74 27.09 44.81
N ILE A 11 27.56 28.00 44.27
CA ILE A 11 27.10 28.97 43.26
C ILE A 11 26.70 28.26 41.97
N THR A 12 27.52 27.33 41.48
CA THR A 12 27.23 26.59 40.25
C THR A 12 26.01 25.69 40.38
N LEU A 13 25.81 25.05 41.54
CA LEU A 13 24.60 24.27 41.83
C LEU A 13 23.35 25.16 41.94
N GLY A 14 23.47 26.34 42.56
CA GLY A 14 22.38 27.30 42.64
C GLY A 14 21.97 27.85 41.27
N VAL A 15 22.95 28.24 40.44
CA VAL A 15 22.71 28.76 39.10
C VAL A 15 22.22 27.66 38.16
N GLY A 16 22.86 26.48 38.18
CA GLY A 16 22.44 25.32 37.40
C GLY A 16 21.04 24.83 37.80
N GLY A 17 20.74 24.84 39.10
CA GLY A 17 19.42 24.51 39.64
C GLY A 17 18.36 25.54 39.24
N ALA A 18 18.67 26.83 39.28
CA ALA A 18 17.74 27.89 38.85
C ALA A 18 17.46 27.82 37.34
N ILE A 19 18.50 27.64 36.52
CA ILE A 19 18.36 27.47 35.06
C ILE A 19 17.60 26.18 34.75
N GLY A 20 17.95 25.06 35.38
CA GLY A 20 17.28 23.79 35.22
C GLY A 20 15.81 23.83 35.66
N TYR A 21 15.50 24.55 36.74
CA TYR A 21 14.13 24.74 37.21
C TYR A 21 13.31 25.61 36.25
N PHE A 22 13.87 26.74 35.78
CA PHE A 22 13.18 27.60 34.81
C PHE A 22 13.01 26.91 33.45
N ALA A 23 14.04 26.26 32.93
CA ALA A 23 13.97 25.53 31.65
C ALA A 23 13.05 24.30 31.74
N GLY A 24 13.11 23.54 32.84
CA GLY A 24 12.26 22.37 33.06
C GLY A 24 10.80 22.73 33.30
N ARG A 25 10.52 23.88 33.94
CA ARG A 25 9.15 24.39 34.13
C ARG A 25 8.56 25.04 32.88
N SER A 26 9.41 25.45 31.94
CA SER A 26 9.02 25.85 30.58
C SER A 26 8.83 24.67 29.62
N SER A 27 8.86 23.42 30.09
CA SER A 27 8.33 22.31 29.31
C SER A 27 6.84 22.63 29.04
N PRO A 28 6.45 22.94 27.80
CA PRO A 28 5.05 23.02 27.48
C PRO A 28 4.52 21.63 27.78
N SER A 29 3.55 21.53 28.70
CA SER A 29 2.84 20.29 29.00
C SER A 29 2.60 19.60 27.67
N LEU A 30 3.38 18.53 27.39
CA LEU A 30 3.32 17.90 26.08
C LEU A 30 1.87 17.50 25.91
N ASP A 31 1.22 18.12 24.93
CA ASP A 31 -0.14 17.78 24.55
C ASP A 31 -0.06 16.42 23.86
N ASN A 32 0.23 15.38 24.63
CA ASN A 32 0.29 13.98 24.21
C ASN A 32 -1.04 13.58 23.57
N ASN A 33 -2.12 14.28 23.94
CA ASN A 33 -3.44 14.15 23.34
C ASN A 33 -3.40 14.43 21.82
N SER A 34 -2.62 15.41 21.36
CA SER A 34 -2.50 15.72 19.93
C SER A 34 -1.78 14.63 19.13
N GLN A 35 -0.80 13.94 19.72
CA GLN A 35 -0.11 12.83 19.07
C GLN A 35 -0.95 11.55 19.10
N GLU A 36 -1.64 11.28 20.21
CA GLU A 36 -2.59 10.16 20.32
C GLU A 36 -3.76 10.33 19.34
N GLN A 37 -4.28 11.54 19.18
CA GLN A 37 -5.34 11.85 18.21
C GLN A 37 -4.91 11.58 16.76
N GLN A 38 -3.67 11.94 16.39
CA GLN A 38 -3.14 11.67 15.05
C GLN A 38 -3.04 10.17 14.76
N VAL A 39 -2.61 9.39 15.76
CA VAL A 39 -2.51 7.93 15.63
C VAL A 39 -3.89 7.30 15.47
N ASP A 40 -4.88 7.76 16.23
CA ASP A 40 -6.24 7.24 16.14
C ASP A 40 -6.96 7.66 14.85
N GLU A 41 -6.68 8.86 14.34
CA GLU A 41 -7.16 9.32 13.03
C GLU A 41 -6.62 8.44 11.89
N LEU A 42 -5.31 8.16 11.88
CA LEU A 42 -4.69 7.27 10.89
C LEU A 42 -5.24 5.84 10.95
N LYS A 43 -5.44 5.30 12.15
CA LYS A 43 -6.07 3.98 12.31
C LYS A 43 -7.48 3.95 11.74
N LYS A 44 -8.26 5.01 11.99
CA LYS A 44 -9.62 5.15 11.46
C LYS A 44 -9.60 5.20 9.93
N GLU A 45 -8.68 5.95 9.34
CA GLU A 45 -8.52 6.03 7.89
C GLU A 45 -8.19 4.65 7.28
N ILE A 46 -7.29 3.88 7.91
CA ILE A 46 -6.98 2.51 7.46
C ILE A 46 -8.21 1.60 7.49
N VAL A 47 -9.03 1.70 8.54
CA VAL A 47 -10.27 0.90 8.65
C VAL A 47 -11.26 1.29 7.56
N LEU A 48 -11.46 2.60 7.32
CA LEU A 48 -12.34 3.10 6.27
C LEU A 48 -11.86 2.69 4.87
N TYR A 49 -10.55 2.74 4.63
CA TYR A 49 -9.98 2.29 3.37
C TYR A 49 -10.22 0.79 3.14
N LYS A 50 -9.99 -0.04 4.16
CA LYS A 50 -10.25 -1.49 4.09
C LYS A 50 -11.71 -1.79 3.80
N ASP A 51 -12.63 -1.07 4.41
CA ASP A 51 -14.07 -1.20 4.16
C ASP A 51 -14.45 -0.80 2.73
N SER A 52 -13.90 0.33 2.24
CA SER A 52 -14.08 0.79 0.86
C SER A 52 -13.59 -0.24 -0.16
N VAL A 53 -12.41 -0.83 0.06
CA VAL A 53 -11.86 -1.89 -0.80
C VAL A 53 -12.74 -3.14 -0.77
N ALA A 54 -13.19 -3.57 0.41
CA ALA A 54 -14.09 -4.72 0.55
C ALA A 54 -15.41 -4.51 -0.21
N SER A 55 -16.00 -3.33 -0.07
CA SER A 55 -17.21 -2.93 -0.79
C SER A 55 -17.00 -2.93 -2.32
N HIS A 56 -15.85 -2.41 -2.79
CA HIS A 56 -15.53 -2.39 -4.22
C HIS A 56 -15.38 -3.80 -4.82
N PHE A 57 -14.74 -4.72 -4.11
CA PHE A 57 -14.63 -6.11 -4.55
C PHE A 57 -15.97 -6.85 -4.49
N GLN A 58 -16.81 -6.56 -3.50
CA GLN A 58 -18.17 -7.12 -3.44
C GLN A 58 -19.01 -6.63 -4.64
N GLN A 59 -18.97 -5.33 -4.94
CA GLN A 59 -19.68 -4.78 -6.09
C GLN A 59 -19.15 -5.36 -7.41
N THR A 60 -17.83 -5.48 -7.54
CA THR A 60 -17.20 -6.09 -8.72
C THR A 60 -17.56 -7.56 -8.87
N ALA A 61 -17.62 -8.33 -7.77
CA ALA A 61 -18.06 -9.73 -7.81
C ALA A 61 -19.51 -9.85 -8.32
N THR A 62 -20.40 -8.96 -7.88
CA THR A 62 -21.77 -8.89 -8.41
C THR A 62 -21.79 -8.60 -9.92
N MET A 63 -21.04 -7.60 -10.38
CA MET A 63 -20.96 -7.27 -11.81
C MET A 63 -20.38 -8.41 -12.66
N ILE A 64 -19.37 -9.13 -12.14
CA ILE A 64 -18.79 -10.30 -12.83
C ILE A 64 -19.83 -11.42 -12.95
N ASN A 65 -20.65 -11.64 -11.93
CA ASN A 65 -21.73 -12.65 -12.00
C ASN A 65 -22.77 -12.25 -13.05
N GLU A 66 -23.22 -10.99 -13.06
CA GLU A 66 -24.16 -10.48 -14.09
C GLU A 66 -23.59 -10.61 -15.51
N MET A 67 -22.28 -10.37 -15.68
CA MET A 67 -21.58 -10.58 -16.94
C MET A 67 -21.55 -12.06 -17.32
N ASN A 68 -21.27 -12.96 -16.37
CA ASN A 68 -21.24 -14.40 -16.63
C ASN A 68 -22.63 -14.94 -17.02
N ASP A 69 -23.69 -14.44 -16.39
CA ASP A 69 -25.07 -14.78 -16.76
C ASP A 69 -25.40 -14.29 -18.17
N SER A 70 -24.96 -13.08 -18.52
CA SER A 70 -25.09 -12.55 -19.88
C SER A 70 -24.31 -13.40 -20.90
N TYR A 71 -23.11 -13.84 -20.55
CA TYR A 71 -22.30 -14.74 -21.37
C TYR A 71 -23.00 -16.08 -21.61
N LYS A 72 -23.55 -16.71 -20.56
CA LYS A 72 -24.32 -17.95 -20.67
C LYS A 72 -25.53 -17.79 -21.59
N SER A 73 -26.25 -16.67 -21.47
CA SER A 73 -27.40 -16.35 -22.34
C SER A 73 -27.00 -16.29 -23.81
N VAL A 74 -25.86 -15.65 -24.13
CA VAL A 74 -25.33 -15.58 -25.50
C VAL A 74 -24.98 -16.97 -26.03
N VAL A 75 -24.32 -17.80 -25.21
CA VAL A 75 -23.98 -19.18 -25.56
C VAL A 75 -25.22 -20.02 -25.84
N GLN A 76 -26.26 -19.89 -25.01
CA GLN A 76 -27.52 -20.60 -25.21
C GLN A 76 -28.25 -20.12 -26.48
N HIS A 77 -28.24 -18.82 -26.74
CA HIS A 77 -28.82 -18.26 -27.97
C HIS A 77 -28.05 -18.74 -29.21
N LEU A 78 -26.73 -18.91 -29.13
CA LEU A 78 -25.92 -19.47 -30.20
C LEU A 78 -26.26 -20.95 -30.45
N ALA A 79 -26.41 -21.75 -29.39
CA ALA A 79 -26.79 -23.15 -29.49
C ALA A 79 -28.22 -23.34 -30.08
N GLN A 80 -29.15 -22.46 -29.72
CA GLN A 80 -30.48 -22.43 -30.33
C GLN A 80 -30.39 -22.03 -31.81
N GLY A 81 -29.62 -20.97 -32.11
CA GLY A 81 -29.41 -20.51 -33.48
C GLY A 81 -28.76 -21.55 -34.38
N SER A 82 -27.83 -22.38 -33.87
CA SER A 82 -27.25 -23.46 -34.67
C SER A 82 -28.26 -24.57 -34.97
N GLN A 83 -29.14 -24.91 -34.03
CA GLN A 83 -30.21 -25.90 -34.27
C GLN A 83 -31.22 -25.41 -35.31
N ASP A 84 -31.55 -24.11 -35.29
CA ASP A 84 -32.56 -23.54 -36.18
C ASP A 84 -32.02 -23.27 -37.60
N LEU A 85 -30.74 -22.94 -37.75
CA LEU A 85 -30.15 -22.48 -39.02
C LEU A 85 -29.18 -23.47 -39.68
N CYS A 86 -28.63 -24.45 -38.96
CA CYS A 86 -27.64 -25.38 -39.51
C CYS A 86 -28.23 -26.75 -39.84
N ASP A 87 -27.56 -27.47 -40.75
CA ASP A 87 -27.81 -28.89 -40.98
C ASP A 87 -27.56 -29.70 -39.70
N PRO A 88 -28.29 -30.80 -39.46
CA PRO A 88 -28.26 -31.51 -38.18
C PRO A 88 -26.86 -31.98 -37.75
N GLY A 89 -26.00 -32.40 -38.69
CA GLY A 89 -24.62 -32.77 -38.37
C GLY A 89 -23.76 -31.60 -37.90
N THR A 90 -23.95 -30.42 -38.50
CA THR A 90 -23.23 -29.20 -38.12
C THR A 90 -23.75 -28.62 -36.80
N ALA A 91 -25.05 -28.77 -36.53
CA ALA A 91 -25.66 -28.33 -35.27
C ALA A 91 -25.12 -29.12 -34.05
N GLU A 92 -24.99 -30.45 -34.17
CA GLU A 92 -24.42 -31.30 -33.11
C GLU A 92 -22.94 -30.98 -32.83
N ASP A 93 -22.14 -30.70 -33.87
CA ASP A 93 -20.73 -30.31 -33.71
C ASP A 93 -20.58 -28.97 -32.95
N VAL A 94 -21.45 -27.99 -33.24
CA VAL A 94 -21.47 -26.68 -32.58
C VAL A 94 -21.89 -26.83 -31.11
N GLU A 95 -22.91 -27.62 -30.82
CA GLU A 95 -23.38 -27.89 -29.46
C GLU A 95 -22.32 -28.60 -28.59
N ASN A 96 -21.66 -29.63 -29.14
CA ASN A 96 -20.56 -30.32 -28.46
C ASN A 96 -19.40 -29.37 -28.13
N THR A 97 -19.08 -28.45 -29.04
CA THR A 97 -18.00 -27.47 -28.84
C THR A 97 -18.35 -26.44 -27.76
N LEU A 98 -19.62 -26.00 -27.70
CA LEU A 98 -20.12 -25.04 -26.69
C LEU A 98 -20.18 -25.68 -25.30
N THR A 99 -20.66 -26.92 -25.22
CA THR A 99 -20.81 -27.66 -23.95
C THR A 99 -19.46 -28.05 -23.35
N ALA A 100 -18.52 -28.55 -24.16
CA ALA A 100 -17.17 -28.90 -23.70
C ALA A 100 -16.37 -27.71 -23.14
N LYS A 101 -16.60 -26.49 -23.66
CA LYS A 101 -16.00 -25.26 -23.12
C LYS A 101 -16.60 -24.88 -21.77
N SER A 102 -17.90 -25.14 -21.55
CA SER A 102 -18.60 -24.84 -20.30
C SER A 102 -18.19 -25.77 -19.16
N GLU A 103 -17.97 -27.06 -19.46
CA GLU A 103 -17.48 -28.05 -18.47
C GLU A 103 -16.03 -27.79 -18.06
N SER A 104 -15.17 -27.32 -18.98
CA SER A 104 -13.79 -26.92 -18.62
C SER A 104 -13.73 -25.66 -17.76
N ALA A 105 -14.74 -24.78 -17.83
CA ALA A 105 -14.84 -23.60 -16.96
C ALA A 105 -15.48 -23.92 -15.60
N SER A 106 -16.20 -25.03 -15.49
CA SER A 106 -16.79 -25.55 -14.25
C SER A 106 -15.80 -26.46 -13.53
N THR A 107 -14.55 -26.02 -13.35
CA THR A 107 -13.68 -26.62 -12.34
C THR A 107 -14.04 -26.01 -10.99
N ASP A 108 -15.11 -26.54 -10.42
CA ASP A 108 -15.35 -26.51 -8.99
C ASP A 108 -14.10 -27.06 -8.29
N GLY A 109 -13.46 -26.24 -7.46
CA GLY A 109 -12.64 -26.71 -6.34
C GLY A 109 -11.47 -27.65 -6.61
N GLN A 110 -10.95 -27.80 -7.84
CA GLN A 110 -9.65 -28.45 -8.01
C GLN A 110 -8.59 -27.47 -7.53
N GLN A 111 -8.36 -27.50 -6.23
CA GLN A 111 -7.17 -26.99 -5.57
C GLN A 111 -6.00 -27.40 -6.48
N PRO A 112 -5.29 -26.45 -7.13
CA PRO A 112 -4.01 -26.81 -7.71
C PRO A 112 -3.25 -27.41 -6.55
N GLU A 113 -2.86 -28.68 -6.67
CA GLU A 113 -1.87 -29.30 -5.79
C GLU A 113 -0.80 -28.24 -5.61
N THR A 114 -0.80 -27.63 -4.43
CA THR A 114 0.09 -26.54 -4.13
C THR A 114 1.45 -27.20 -4.09
N ASP A 115 2.18 -27.15 -5.20
CA ASP A 115 3.62 -27.04 -5.12
C ASP A 115 3.83 -25.90 -4.14
N THR A 116 4.20 -26.25 -2.92
CA THR A 116 4.52 -25.39 -1.78
C THR A 116 5.77 -24.56 -2.06
N THR A 117 5.97 -24.13 -3.30
CA THR A 117 6.86 -23.04 -3.64
C THR A 117 6.14 -21.80 -3.17
N ALA A 118 6.46 -21.42 -1.93
CA ALA A 118 5.98 -20.23 -1.26
C ALA A 118 5.81 -19.11 -2.27
N ILE A 119 4.56 -18.67 -2.48
CA ILE A 119 4.25 -17.41 -3.14
C ILE A 119 4.80 -16.34 -2.19
N GLU A 120 6.08 -16.05 -2.33
CA GLU A 120 6.73 -15.00 -1.59
C GLU A 120 6.14 -13.69 -2.15
N PRO A 121 5.62 -12.79 -1.28
CA PRO A 121 5.14 -11.50 -1.75
C PRO A 121 6.25 -10.81 -2.55
N PRO A 122 5.90 -9.96 -3.54
CA PRO A 122 6.88 -9.28 -4.35
C PRO A 122 7.92 -8.62 -3.43
N ARG A 123 9.20 -8.91 -3.69
CA ARG A 123 10.35 -8.48 -2.88
C ARG A 123 10.60 -6.95 -2.94
N ASP A 124 9.59 -6.19 -3.34
CA ASP A 124 9.61 -4.73 -3.50
C ASP A 124 9.71 -3.96 -2.18
N TYR A 125 9.70 -4.66 -1.04
CA TYR A 125 9.91 -4.09 0.30
C TYR A 125 11.13 -4.72 0.99
N ALA A 126 12.30 -4.63 0.38
CA ALA A 126 13.54 -5.06 1.04
C ALA A 126 13.85 -4.14 2.25
N PRO A 127 13.91 -4.66 3.50
CA PRO A 127 14.33 -3.85 4.64
C PRO A 127 15.82 -3.54 4.52
N LYS A 128 16.15 -2.25 4.39
CA LYS A 128 17.55 -1.79 4.34
C LYS A 128 18.22 -1.91 5.70
N GLN A 129 19.48 -2.36 5.70
CA GLN A 129 20.33 -2.21 6.87
C GLN A 129 20.67 -0.72 7.06
N PRO A 130 20.95 -0.24 8.29
CA PRO A 130 21.18 1.19 8.54
C PRO A 130 22.29 1.83 7.69
N ASP A 131 23.30 1.03 7.31
CA ASP A 131 24.46 1.48 6.55
C ASP A 131 24.35 1.22 5.03
N GLU A 132 23.21 0.71 4.55
CA GLU A 132 23.02 0.40 3.13
C GLU A 132 22.21 1.49 2.43
N ILE A 133 22.75 1.98 1.30
CA ILE A 133 22.11 2.99 0.48
C ILE A 133 20.98 2.33 -0.31
N GLY A 134 19.74 2.75 -0.06
CA GLY A 134 18.57 2.17 -0.72
C GLY A 134 18.56 2.44 -2.22
N ALA A 135 17.91 1.55 -2.99
CA ALA A 135 17.81 1.65 -4.45
C ALA A 135 17.12 2.93 -4.96
N LEU A 136 16.41 3.65 -4.09
CA LEU A 136 15.75 4.93 -4.38
C LEU A 136 16.45 6.13 -3.72
N SER A 137 17.62 5.93 -3.12
CA SER A 137 18.38 6.98 -2.46
C SER A 137 19.16 7.79 -3.49
N GLU A 138 19.18 9.11 -3.37
CA GLU A 138 19.79 10.04 -4.36
C GLU A 138 21.30 9.83 -4.55
N ASN A 139 21.95 9.17 -3.61
CA ASN A 139 23.37 8.81 -3.61
C ASN A 139 23.64 7.36 -4.06
N TYR A 140 22.63 6.61 -4.53
CA TYR A 140 22.80 5.25 -5.03
C TYR A 140 23.65 5.28 -6.31
N GLY A 141 24.82 4.64 -6.27
CA GLY A 141 25.79 4.62 -7.38
C GLY A 141 26.74 5.83 -7.44
N LEU A 142 26.66 6.78 -6.52
CA LEU A 142 27.58 7.93 -6.46
C LEU A 142 28.73 7.65 -5.49
N THR A 143 29.72 6.87 -5.92
CA THR A 143 31.00 6.80 -5.19
C THR A 143 31.77 8.09 -5.44
N ALA A 144 32.01 8.85 -4.37
CA ALA A 144 32.73 10.12 -4.42
C ALA A 144 34.17 9.94 -4.94
N ASN A 145 34.37 10.11 -6.25
CA ASN A 145 35.59 10.72 -6.75
C ASN A 145 35.30 12.21 -6.93
N LYS A 146 35.98 12.99 -6.09
CA LYS A 146 35.90 14.43 -5.96
C LYS A 146 36.22 15.10 -7.29
N ALA A 147 35.22 15.59 -8.02
CA ALA A 147 35.38 16.55 -9.11
C ALA A 147 34.07 17.30 -9.37
N ASP A 148 34.11 18.60 -9.08
CA ASP A 148 33.35 19.73 -9.64
C ASP A 148 32.06 19.46 -10.43
N THR A 149 30.98 20.15 -10.06
CA THR A 149 30.38 21.24 -10.87
C THR A 149 28.87 21.38 -10.61
N GLN A 150 28.56 22.51 -9.96
CA GLN A 150 27.44 23.43 -10.17
C GLN A 150 25.98 22.96 -9.98
N GLU A 151 25.40 23.62 -8.98
CA GLU A 151 24.01 24.03 -8.83
C GLU A 151 23.29 24.22 -10.18
N GLU A 152 22.26 23.39 -10.42
CA GLU A 152 21.19 23.72 -11.35
C GLU A 152 19.85 23.52 -10.62
N GLU A 153 19.37 24.61 -10.05
CA GLU A 153 18.04 24.78 -9.49
C GLU A 153 16.99 24.56 -10.59
N THR A 154 16.49 23.33 -10.72
CA THR A 154 15.25 23.09 -11.47
C THR A 154 14.08 23.30 -10.52
N VAL A 155 13.58 24.54 -10.51
CA VAL A 155 12.31 24.91 -9.89
C VAL A 155 11.20 24.09 -10.53
N ILE A 156 10.81 23.00 -9.88
CA ILE A 156 9.60 22.27 -10.23
C ILE A 156 8.44 23.04 -9.58
N PRO A 157 7.45 23.55 -10.34
CA PRO A 157 6.31 24.22 -9.73
C PRO A 157 5.56 23.24 -8.80
N PRO A 158 4.99 23.72 -7.69
CA PRO A 158 4.32 22.86 -6.73
C PRO A 158 3.20 22.08 -7.44
N PHE A 159 3.26 20.75 -7.33
CA PHE A 159 2.17 19.88 -7.76
C PHE A 159 0.92 20.34 -7.03
N ALA A 160 -0.03 20.88 -7.79
CA ALA A 160 -1.28 21.39 -7.27
C ALA A 160 -2.02 20.23 -6.59
N ALA A 161 -1.88 20.13 -5.27
CA ALA A 161 -2.87 19.47 -4.44
C ALA A 161 -4.17 20.25 -4.65
N THR A 162 -5.09 19.69 -5.40
CA THR A 162 -6.48 20.13 -5.33
C THR A 162 -7.07 19.52 -4.07
N PRO A 163 -7.46 20.32 -3.06
CA PRO A 163 -8.37 19.84 -2.07
C PRO A 163 -9.81 20.05 -2.57
N LYS A 164 -10.58 18.97 -2.42
CA LYS A 164 -11.97 18.94 -1.93
C LYS A 164 -13.15 19.25 -2.87
N VAL A 165 -14.12 18.34 -2.73
CA VAL A 165 -15.60 18.40 -2.89
C VAL A 165 -16.15 18.59 -4.30
#